data_AF-A0A523VJK9-F1
#
_entry.id   AF-A0A523VJK9-F1
#
_cell.length_a   1.000
_cell.length_b   1.000
_cell.length_c   1.000
_cell.angle_alpha   90.00
_cell.angle_beta   90.00
_cell.angle_gamma   90.00
#
_symmetry.space_group_name_H-M   'P 1'
#
loop_
_entity.id
_entity.type
_entity.pdbx_description
1 polymer ?
#
loop_
_entity_poly.entity_id
_entity_poly.type
_entity_poly.pdbx_seq_one_letter_code
_entity_poly.pdbx_strand_id
1 'polypeptide(L)' 'MKRYTIIVNEKAGQGRARKLAKKVADMLSESKKDIKVLKTKKPQD' A
#
# COMPACT_ATOMS: atom_id res chain seq x y z
N MET A 1 15.92 -9.11 -8.99
CA MET A 1 15.10 -7.94 -8.62
C MET A 1 14.47 -8.20 -7.27
N LYS A 2 14.52 -7.26 -6.32
CA LYS A 2 13.86 -7.40 -5.01
C LYS A 2 12.37 -7.07 -5.15
N ARG A 3 11.49 -7.98 -4.73
CA ARG A 3 10.04 -7.80 -4.71
C ARG A 3 9.59 -7.28 -3.36
N TYR A 4 8.78 -6.23 -3.35
CA TYR A 4 8.25 -5.60 -2.14
C TYR A 4 6.74 -5.81 -2.06
N THR A 5 6.22 -6.08 -0.86
CA THR A 5 4.78 -6.18 -0.63
C THR A 5 4.35 -5.08 0.33
N ILE A 6 3.32 -4.31 -0.06
CA ILE A 6 2.74 -3.25 0.76
C ILE A 6 1.36 -3.72 1.21
N ILE A 7 1.12 -3.74 2.52
CA ILE A 7 -0.17 -4.09 3.11
C ILE A 7 -0.85 -2.81 3.58
N VAL A 8 -2.07 -2.57 3.10
CA VAL A 8 -2.84 -1.36 3.35
C VAL A 8 -4.10 -1.72 4.12
N ASN A 9 -4.22 -1.23 5.34
CA ASN A 9 -5.47 -1.27 6.09
C ASN A 9 -6.36 -0.09 5.68
N GLU A 10 -7.42 -0.36 4.91
CA GLU A 10 -8.31 0.71 4.42
C GLU A 10 -9.10 1.39 5.55
N LYS A 11 -9.26 0.71 6.70
CA LYS A 11 -9.94 1.26 7.89
C LYS A 11 -9.01 2.10 8.78
N ALA A 12 -7.68 2.00 8.61
CA ALA A 12 -6.74 2.83 9.34
C ALA A 12 -6.89 4.31 8.92
N GLY A 13 -7.00 5.20 9.91
CA GLY A 13 -7.05 6.65 9.68
C GLY A 13 -8.26 7.16 8.89
N GLN A 14 -9.46 6.58 9.10
CA GLN A 14 -10.73 7.03 8.50
C GLN A 14 -10.68 7.15 6.95
N GLY A 15 -10.13 6.14 6.27
CA GLY A 15 -10.11 6.11 4.79
C GLY A 15 -9.03 6.97 4.12
N ARG A 16 -8.16 7.64 4.90
CA ARG A 16 -6.98 8.35 4.36
C ARG A 16 -5.86 7.40 3.94
N ALA A 17 -5.81 6.19 4.51
CA ALA A 17 -4.80 5.17 4.19
C ALA A 17 -4.78 4.79 2.70
N ARG A 18 -5.93 4.80 2.02
CA ARG A 18 -6.01 4.50 0.58
C ARG A 18 -5.28 5.54 -0.27
N LYS A 19 -5.45 6.83 0.03
CA LYS A 19 -4.79 7.91 -0.71
C LYS A 19 -3.29 7.88 -0.50
N LEU A 20 -2.86 7.63 0.74
CA LEU A 20 -1.44 7.51 1.09
C LEU A 20 -0.79 6.31 0.40
N ALA A 21 -1.43 5.14 0.45
CA ALA A 21 -0.93 3.93 -0.18
C ALA A 21 -0.78 4.08 -1.69
N LYS A 22 -1.72 4.78 -2.36
CA LYS A 22 -1.60 5.10 -3.78
C LYS A 22 -0.35 5.94 -4.06
N LYS A 23 -0.16 7.02 -3.30
CA LYS A 23 1.02 7.90 -3.46
C LYS A 23 2.34 7.15 -3.27
N VAL A 24 2.40 6.26 -2.27
CA VAL A 24 3.58 5.43 -2.01
C VAL A 24 3.81 4.41 -3.13
N ALA A 25 2.75 3.77 -3.64
CA ALA A 25 2.86 2.84 -4.77
C ALA A 25 3.36 3.55 -6.04
N ASP A 26 2.85 4.75 -6.33
CA ASP A 26 3.26 5.56 -7.48
C ASP A 26 4.76 5.91 -7.39
N MET A 27 5.23 6.42 -6.24
CA MET A 27 6.66 6.75 -6.03
C MET A 27 7.59 5.53 -6.17
N LEU A 28 7.14 4.37 -5.68
CA LEU A 28 7.97 3.17 -5.72
C LEU A 28 7.93 2.47 -7.09
N SER A 29 6.85 2.65 -7.87
CA SER A 29 6.76 2.21 -9.27
C SER A 29 7.76 2.96 -10.15
N GLU A 30 7.94 4.27 -9.94
CA GLU A 30 8.96 5.07 -10.63
C GLU A 30 10.39 4.57 -10.32
N SER A 31 10.60 3.94 -9.16
CA SER A 31 11.89 3.37 -8.76
C SER A 31 12.22 2.00 -9.40
N LYS A 32 11.44 1.54 -10.40
CA LYS A 32 11.57 0.21 -11.06
C LYS A 32 11.61 -0.98 -10.07
N LYS A 33 10.97 -0.85 -8.92
CA LYS A 33 10.83 -1.94 -7.94
C LYS A 33 9.62 -2.80 -8.34
N ASP A 34 9.72 -4.11 -8.15
CA ASP A 34 8.59 -5.03 -8.32
C ASP A 34 7.73 -4.98 -7.05
N ILE A 35 6.50 -4.47 -7.12
CA ILE A 35 5.68 -4.14 -5.93
C ILE A 35 4.30 -4.77 -6.04
N LYS A 36 3.91 -5.46 -4.97
CA LYS A 36 2.56 -6.01 -4.80
C LYS A 36 1.83 -5.26 -3.69
N VAL A 37 0.67 -4.68 -4.00
CA VAL A 37 -0.18 -3.99 -3.02
C VAL A 37 -1.33 -4.89 -2.60
N LEU A 38 -1.45 -5.17 -1.30
CA LEU A 38 -2.52 -5.95 -0.69
C LEU A 38 -3.36 -5.06 0.22
N LYS A 39 -4.68 -5.23 0.19
CA LYS A 39 -5.63 -4.47 1.01
C LYS A 39 -6.30 -5.37 2.03
N THR A 40 -6.34 -4.96 3.30
CA THR A 40 -7.08 -5.67 4.34
C THR A 40 -8.46 -5.01 4.53
N LYS A 41 -9.52 -5.83 4.44
CA LYS A 41 -10.93 -5.40 4.67
C LYS A 41 -11.35 -5.52 6.13
N LYS A 42 -10.71 -6.44 6.87
CA LYS A 42 -10.93 -6.61 8.31
C LYS A 42 -9.92 -5.75 9.07
N PRO A 43 -10.31 -5.10 10.18
CA PRO A 43 -9.35 -4.48 11.07
C PRO A 43 -8.35 -5.55 11.52
N GLN A 44 -7.06 -5.24 11.40
CA GLN A 44 -6.04 -5.91 12.20
C GLN A 44 -6.01 -5.08 13.47
N ASP A 45 -6.31 -5.72 14.61
CA ASP A 45 -6.39 -5.09 15.94
C ASP A 45 -5.33 -4.01 16.18
#